data_AF-A0AAD9WXP3-F1
#
_entry.id   AF-A0AAD9WXP3-F1
#
_cell.length_a   1.000
_cell.length_b   1.000
_cell.length_c   1.000
_cell.angle_alpha   90.00
_cell.angle_beta   90.00
_cell.angle_gamma   90.00
#
_symmetry.space_group_name_H-M   'P 1'
#
loop_
_entity.id
_entity.type
_entity.pdbx_description
1 polymer ?
#
loop_
_entity_poly.entity_id
_entity_poly.type
_entity_poly.pdbx_seq_one_letter_code
_entity_poly.pdbx_strand_id
1 'polypeptide(L)'
;MSLGALVRRFQRCMHPIIAVDDTHLNGRFGGTMFVATAQDGNEQVYPIAFGYGDSENNLSWEWFLDSLKGAIGHIDDLVFISDRHASIEAEISKVFPYATHTICCWHFYENIKKRYNRKNVAVKMDKAARTYTELQYNRHMEEL
;
A
#
# COMPACT_ATOMS: atom_id res chain seq x y z
N MET A 1 -4.69 11.87 -10.55
CA MET A 1 -5.44 13.03 -10.01
C MET A 1 -5.27 13.06 -8.50
N SER A 2 -5.06 14.23 -7.88
CA SER A 2 -4.89 14.37 -6.43
C SER A 2 -5.98 15.23 -5.80
N LEU A 3 -6.40 14.91 -4.58
CA LEU A 3 -7.37 15.69 -3.82
C LEU A 3 -6.64 16.75 -3.01
N GLY A 4 -6.47 17.96 -3.56
CA GLY A 4 -5.56 18.98 -3.00
C GLY A 4 -5.80 19.34 -1.53
N ALA A 5 -7.05 19.31 -1.03
CA ALA A 5 -7.34 19.51 0.39
C ALA A 5 -6.81 18.37 1.27
N LEU A 6 -6.93 17.13 0.80
CA LEU A 6 -6.46 15.92 1.50
C LEU A 6 -4.94 15.78 1.41
N VAL A 7 -4.33 16.16 0.29
CA VAL A 7 -2.87 16.27 0.16
C VAL A 7 -2.30 17.24 1.20
N ARG A 8 -2.90 18.43 1.34
CA ARG A 8 -2.46 19.40 2.36
C ARG A 8 -2.68 18.89 3.79
N ARG A 9 -3.76 18.15 4.04
CA ARG A 9 -4.02 17.54 5.35
C ARG A 9 -2.97 16.46 5.65
N PHE A 10 -2.67 15.62 4.66
CA PHE A 10 -1.65 14.59 4.74
C PHE A 10 -0.29 15.18 5.12
N GLN A 11 0.17 16.19 4.40
CA GLN A 11 1.44 16.88 4.65
C GLN A 11 1.56 17.55 6.04
N ARG A 12 0.44 17.85 6.71
CA ARG A 12 0.44 18.64 7.96
C ARG A 12 0.09 17.83 9.20
N CYS A 13 -0.75 16.82 9.07
CA CYS A 13 -1.48 16.25 10.20
C CYS A 13 -1.67 14.73 10.16
N MET A 14 -1.17 14.04 9.13
CA MET A 14 -1.26 12.58 9.05
C MET A 14 0.13 11.96 9.24
N HIS A 15 0.15 10.69 9.62
CA HIS A 15 1.39 9.91 9.57
C HIS A 15 1.89 9.84 8.13
N PRO A 16 3.21 9.85 7.89
CA PRO A 16 3.79 9.76 6.55
C PRO A 16 3.68 8.33 6.00
N ILE A 17 2.45 7.79 5.95
CA ILE A 17 2.14 6.44 5.50
C ILE A 17 1.09 6.56 4.40
N ILE A 18 1.40 5.99 3.24
CA ILE A 18 0.50 5.90 2.10
C ILE A 18 0.24 4.43 1.78
N ALA A 19 -1.01 4.02 1.84
CA ALA A 19 -1.44 2.74 1.28
C ALA A 19 -1.82 2.93 -0.19
N VAL A 20 -1.21 2.16 -1.09
CA VAL A 20 -1.55 2.12 -2.52
C VAL A 20 -2.09 0.76 -2.91
N ASP A 21 -3.08 0.78 -3.79
CA ASP A 21 -3.70 -0.43 -4.33
C ASP A 21 -4.28 -0.16 -5.71
N ASP A 22 -4.60 -1.22 -6.43
CA ASP A 22 -5.26 -1.14 -7.72
C ASP A 22 -6.46 -2.07 -7.84
N THR A 23 -7.34 -1.75 -8.77
CA THR A 23 -8.49 -2.59 -9.07
C THR A 23 -8.80 -2.64 -10.55
N HIS A 24 -9.01 -3.86 -11.04
CA HIS A 24 -9.38 -4.11 -12.43
C HIS A 24 -10.82 -3.66 -12.70
N LEU A 25 -10.98 -2.82 -13.71
CA LEU A 25 -12.28 -2.30 -14.13
C LEU A 25 -12.95 -3.26 -15.11
N ASN A 26 -14.16 -3.70 -14.77
CA ASN A 26 -14.95 -4.63 -15.60
C ASN A 26 -15.83 -3.92 -16.66
N GLY A 27 -15.61 -2.62 -16.89
CA GLY A 27 -16.39 -1.83 -17.83
C GLY A 27 -16.01 -2.10 -19.29
N ARG A 28 -16.77 -1.53 -20.23
CA ARG A 28 -16.52 -1.65 -21.69
C ARG A 28 -15.07 -1.37 -22.10
N PHE A 29 -14.41 -0.46 -21.39
CA PHE A 29 -13.06 0.02 -21.70
C PHE A 29 -11.96 -0.71 -20.91
N GLY A 30 -12.32 -1.59 -19.98
CA GLY A 30 -11.35 -2.26 -19.11
C GLY A 30 -10.51 -1.27 -18.31
N GLY A 31 -9.26 -1.63 -18.08
CA GLY A 31 -8.26 -0.80 -17.41
C GLY A 31 -8.11 -1.11 -15.92
N THR A 32 -7.22 -0.35 -15.29
CA THR A 32 -6.90 -0.47 -13.88
C THR A 32 -7.06 0.89 -13.21
N MET A 33 -7.78 0.94 -12.09
CA MET A 33 -7.88 2.13 -11.26
C MET A 33 -6.91 2.02 -10.09
N PHE A 34 -6.01 2.99 -9.97
CA PHE A 34 -5.06 3.11 -8.87
C PHE A 34 -5.60 4.06 -7.82
N VAL A 35 -5.38 3.73 -6.54
CA VAL A 35 -5.78 4.59 -5.42
C VAL A 35 -4.63 4.69 -4.44
N ALA A 36 -4.37 5.90 -3.96
CA ALA A 36 -3.49 6.18 -2.83
C ALA A 36 -4.33 6.73 -1.68
N THR A 37 -4.19 6.13 -0.50
CA THR A 37 -4.89 6.53 0.72
C THR A 37 -3.89 6.83 1.83
N ALA A 38 -4.26 7.71 2.74
CA ALA A 38 -3.52 8.00 3.96
C ALA A 38 -4.47 7.90 5.16
N GLN A 39 -3.93 7.63 6.34
CA GLN A 39 -4.69 7.49 7.57
C GLN A 39 -4.32 8.61 8.56
N ASP A 40 -5.34 9.23 9.18
CA ASP A 40 -5.09 10.19 10.24
C ASP A 40 -4.93 9.52 11.62
N GLY A 41 -4.61 10.32 12.64
CA GLY A 41 -4.44 9.82 14.01
C GLY A 41 -5.72 9.30 14.67
N ASN A 42 -6.89 9.47 14.04
CA ASN A 42 -8.16 8.90 14.48
C ASN A 42 -8.54 7.66 13.65
N GLU A 43 -7.55 7.04 13.01
CA GLU A 43 -7.69 5.84 12.19
C GLU A 43 -8.61 6.01 10.96
N GLN A 44 -8.96 7.25 10.58
CA GLN A 44 -9.80 7.51 9.43
C GLN A 44 -8.97 7.49 8.14
N VAL A 45 -9.47 6.77 7.14
CA VAL A 45 -8.81 6.60 5.84
C VAL A 45 -9.31 7.66 4.86
N TYR A 46 -8.37 8.34 4.21
CA TYR A 46 -8.65 9.40 3.25
C TYR A 46 -7.98 9.09 1.91
N PRO A 47 -8.71 9.15 0.79
CA PRO A 47 -8.09 9.05 -0.54
C PRO A 47 -7.32 10.34 -0.85
N ILE A 48 -6.01 10.26 -1.05
CA ILE A 48 -5.18 11.44 -1.40
C ILE A 48 -5.00 11.58 -2.91
N ALA A 49 -5.03 10.46 -3.65
CA ALA A 49 -4.97 10.44 -5.10
C ALA A 49 -5.67 9.21 -5.68
N PHE A 50 -6.11 9.33 -6.93
CA PHE A 50 -6.57 8.21 -7.75
C PHE A 50 -6.19 8.43 -9.21
N GLY A 51 -6.05 7.36 -9.97
CA GLY A 51 -5.62 7.38 -11.36
C GLY A 51 -6.20 6.21 -12.14
N TYR A 52 -6.13 6.30 -13.47
CA TYR A 52 -6.55 5.25 -14.38
C TYR A 52 -5.39 4.91 -15.31
N GLY A 53 -5.10 3.62 -15.46
CA GLY A 53 -4.16 3.11 -16.44
C GLY A 53 -4.77 2.00 -17.29
N ASP A 54 -4.00 1.57 -18.27
CA ASP A 54 -4.38 0.53 -19.23
C ASP A 54 -4.38 -0.88 -18.62
N SER A 55 -3.44 -1.17 -17.72
CA SER A 55 -3.40 -2.38 -16.91
C SER A 55 -2.48 -2.22 -15.69
N GLU A 56 -2.44 -3.24 -14.83
CA GLU A 56 -1.49 -3.35 -13.73
C GLU A 56 -0.08 -3.66 -14.28
N ASN A 57 0.63 -2.64 -14.75
CA ASN A 57 1.95 -2.75 -15.33
C ASN A 57 2.89 -1.61 -14.87
N ASN A 58 4.19 -1.76 -15.15
CA ASN A 58 5.22 -0.81 -14.75
C ASN A 58 4.96 0.62 -15.25
N LEU A 59 4.56 0.81 -16.52
CA LEU A 59 4.33 2.15 -17.08
C LEU A 59 3.15 2.85 -16.41
N SER A 60 2.07 2.12 -16.15
CA SER A 60 0.88 2.65 -15.47
C SER A 60 1.15 2.98 -14.01
N TRP A 61 1.90 2.13 -13.30
CA TRP A 61 2.34 2.39 -11.92
C TRP A 61 3.31 3.57 -11.83
N GLU A 62 4.29 3.64 -12.72
CA GLU A 62 5.23 4.76 -12.81
C GLU A 62 4.48 6.08 -13.01
N TRP A 63 3.58 6.14 -14.00
CA TRP A 63 2.78 7.33 -14.26
C TRP A 63 1.96 7.77 -13.04
N PHE A 64 1.32 6.81 -12.36
CA PHE A 64 0.52 7.11 -11.18
C PHE A 64 1.38 7.62 -10.01
N LEU A 65 2.51 6.96 -9.74
CA LEU A 65 3.42 7.31 -8.65
C LEU A 65 4.14 8.63 -8.90
N ASP A 66 4.55 8.94 -10.14
CA ASP A 66 5.12 10.24 -10.51
C ASP A 66 4.09 11.36 -10.33
N SER A 67 2.85 11.11 -10.74
CA SER A 67 1.74 12.04 -10.52
C SER A 67 1.48 12.27 -9.03
N LEU A 68 1.55 11.21 -8.22
CA LEU A 68 1.42 11.28 -6.77
C LEU A 68 2.57 12.10 -6.17
N LYS A 69 3.82 11.83 -6.57
CA LYS A 69 5.02 12.56 -6.12
C LYS A 69 4.92 14.05 -6.43
N GLY A 70 4.48 14.40 -7.63
CA GLY A 70 4.24 15.80 -8.01
C GLY A 70 3.18 16.49 -7.14
N ALA A 71 2.19 15.75 -6.66
CA ALA A 71 1.14 16.29 -5.79
C ALA A 71 1.58 16.43 -4.32
N ILE A 72 2.23 15.40 -3.76
CA ILE A 72 2.58 15.36 -2.32
C ILE A 72 3.94 16.00 -2.02
N GLY A 73 4.81 16.18 -3.02
CA GLY A 73 6.16 16.69 -2.82
C GLY A 73 7.08 15.70 -2.09
N HIS A 74 8.17 16.23 -1.52
CA HIS A 74 9.07 15.44 -0.67
C HIS A 74 8.49 15.33 0.74
N ILE A 75 8.54 14.12 1.30
CA ILE A 75 8.10 13.81 2.68
C ILE A 75 9.16 12.91 3.30
N ASP A 76 9.70 13.35 4.44
CA ASP A 76 10.66 12.58 5.21
C ASP A 76 9.99 11.35 5.84
N ASP A 77 10.74 10.25 5.93
CA ASP A 77 10.30 8.98 6.52
C ASP A 77 9.00 8.42 5.91
N LEU A 78 8.75 8.70 4.63
CA LEU A 78 7.58 8.20 3.90
C LEU A 78 7.58 6.67 3.84
N VAL A 79 6.46 6.05 4.22
CA VAL A 79 6.23 4.61 4.14
C VAL A 79 5.11 4.33 3.13
N PHE A 80 5.37 3.42 2.20
CA PHE A 80 4.36 2.83 1.35
C PHE A 80 3.92 1.47 1.88
N ILE A 81 2.61 1.22 1.82
CA ILE A 81 1.99 -0.09 2.06
C ILE A 81 1.26 -0.49 0.77
N SER A 82 1.52 -1.68 0.23
CA SER A 82 0.83 -2.14 -0.99
C SER A 82 0.59 -3.65 -1.02
N ASP A 83 -0.15 -4.15 -2.02
CA ASP A 83 -0.06 -5.58 -2.37
C ASP A 83 1.36 -5.93 -2.90
N ARG A 84 1.67 -7.22 -2.90
CA ARG A 84 2.93 -7.83 -3.32
C ARG A 84 2.94 -8.08 -4.83
N HIS A 85 2.70 -7.05 -5.62
CA HIS A 85 2.88 -7.11 -7.07
C HIS A 85 4.24 -6.53 -7.48
N ALA A 86 4.93 -7.20 -8.41
CA ALA A 86 6.31 -6.85 -8.79
C ALA A 86 6.42 -5.45 -9.40
N SER A 87 5.41 -5.02 -10.17
CA SER A 87 5.38 -3.67 -10.72
C SER A 87 5.28 -2.60 -9.64
N ILE A 88 4.55 -2.87 -8.54
CA ILE A 88 4.41 -1.89 -7.45
C ILE A 88 5.76 -1.68 -6.76
N GLU A 89 6.41 -2.77 -6.37
CA GLU A 89 7.72 -2.74 -5.71
C GLU A 89 8.78 -2.04 -6.58
N ALA A 90 8.83 -2.40 -7.87
CA ALA A 90 9.78 -1.82 -8.81
C ALA A 90 9.59 -0.30 -8.97
N GLU A 91 8.35 0.14 -9.18
CA GLU A 91 8.07 1.55 -9.46
C GLU A 91 8.10 2.43 -8.19
N ILE A 92 7.73 1.91 -7.01
CA ILE A 92 7.95 2.62 -5.74
C ILE A 92 9.45 2.85 -5.53
N SER A 93 10.27 1.81 -5.70
CA SER A 93 11.73 1.91 -5.53
C SER A 93 12.37 2.90 -6.52
N LYS A 94 11.80 3.03 -7.72
CA LYS A 94 12.25 3.96 -8.75
C LYS A 94 11.81 5.41 -8.46
N VAL A 95 10.54 5.63 -8.16
CA VAL A 95 9.95 6.97 -8.02
C VAL A 95 10.22 7.57 -6.63
N PHE A 96 10.21 6.74 -5.58
CA PHE A 96 10.43 7.11 -4.19
C PHE A 96 11.60 6.32 -3.57
N PRO A 97 12.85 6.52 -4.05
CA PRO A 97 14.01 5.71 -3.66
C PRO A 97 14.38 5.80 -2.17
N TYR A 98 13.88 6.82 -1.45
CA TYR A 98 14.11 7.02 -0.02
C TYR A 98 12.91 6.60 0.84
N ALA A 99 11.79 6.23 0.24
CA ALA A 99 10.64 5.75 0.98
C ALA A 99 10.86 4.30 1.41
N THR A 100 10.35 3.95 2.58
CA THR A 100 10.27 2.54 2.99
C THR A 100 9.08 1.90 2.31
N HIS A 101 9.25 0.73 1.73
CA HIS A 101 8.14 -0.05 1.16
C HIS A 101 7.87 -1.29 2.02
N THR A 102 6.60 -1.51 2.33
CA THR A 102 6.14 -2.66 3.12
C THR A 102 4.92 -3.31 2.48
N ILE A 103 4.71 -4.59 2.79
CA ILE A 103 3.61 -5.38 2.25
C ILE A 103 2.38 -5.22 3.16
N CYS A 104 1.22 -5.02 2.54
CA CYS A 104 -0.06 -5.01 3.24
C CYS A 104 -0.31 -6.36 3.92
N CYS A 105 -0.46 -6.34 5.24
CA CYS A 105 -0.71 -7.54 6.04
C CYS A 105 -1.99 -8.27 5.62
N TRP A 106 -3.03 -7.53 5.22
CA TRP A 106 -4.29 -8.12 4.75
C TRP A 106 -4.11 -8.88 3.44
N HIS A 107 -3.46 -8.27 2.44
CA HIS A 107 -3.16 -8.92 1.17
C HIS A 107 -2.26 -10.14 1.37
N PHE A 108 -1.22 -10.02 2.21
CA PHE A 108 -0.34 -11.14 2.51
C PHE A 108 -1.08 -12.31 3.17
N TYR A 109 -1.97 -12.03 4.11
CA TYR A 109 -2.85 -13.02 4.75
C TYR A 109 -3.78 -13.72 3.74
N GLU A 110 -4.44 -12.97 2.86
CA GLU A 110 -5.30 -13.54 1.82
C GLU A 110 -4.50 -14.36 0.78
N ASN A 111 -3.30 -13.91 0.43
CA ASN A 111 -2.39 -14.65 -0.45
C ASN A 111 -1.95 -15.98 0.17
N ILE A 112 -1.64 -16.03 1.47
CA ILE A 112 -1.34 -17.28 2.19
C ILE A 112 -2.54 -18.23 2.16
N LYS A 113 -3.74 -17.74 2.46
CA LYS A 113 -4.97 -18.54 2.42
C LYS A 113 -5.19 -19.17 1.05
N LYS A 114 -5.11 -18.35 -0.01
CA LYS A 114 -5.33 -18.80 -1.39
C LYS A 114 -4.29 -19.82 -1.81
N ARG A 115 -3.00 -19.59 -1.51
CA ARG A 115 -1.90 -20.43 -2.00
C ARG A 115 -1.74 -21.74 -1.24
N TYR A 116 -1.94 -21.73 0.07
CA TYR A 116 -1.61 -22.89 0.92
C TYR A 116 -2.85 -23.60 1.48
N ASN A 117 -4.06 -23.07 1.30
CA ASN A 117 -5.30 -23.58 1.90
C ASN A 117 -5.21 -23.82 3.42
N ARG A 118 -4.29 -23.11 4.10
CA ARG A 118 -3.98 -23.27 5.53
C ARG A 118 -4.45 -22.04 6.31
N LYS A 119 -5.73 -22.03 6.68
CA LYS A 119 -6.31 -20.96 7.51
C LYS A 119 -5.56 -20.77 8.83
N ASN A 120 -5.05 -21.85 9.42
CA ASN A 120 -4.34 -21.79 10.70
C ASN A 120 -3.00 -21.04 10.61
N VAL A 121 -2.26 -21.21 9.51
CA VAL A 121 -0.98 -20.50 9.27
C VAL A 121 -1.25 -19.01 9.07
N ALA A 122 -2.28 -18.69 8.27
CA ALA A 122 -2.67 -17.30 8.05
C ALA A 122 -3.07 -16.60 9.38
N VAL A 123 -3.82 -17.27 10.26
CA VAL A 123 -4.22 -16.71 11.57
C VAL A 123 -3.01 -16.47 12.48
N LYS A 124 -2.06 -17.41 12.55
CA LYS A 124 -0.84 -17.22 13.34
C LYS A 124 0.02 -16.08 12.80
N MET A 125 0.08 -15.94 11.48
CA MET A 125 0.79 -14.84 10.82
C MET A 125 0.14 -13.48 11.13
N ASP A 126 -1.19 -13.38 11.08
CA ASP A 126 -1.91 -12.15 11.45
C ASP A 126 -1.66 -11.78 12.92
N LYS A 127 -1.59 -12.77 13.82
CA LYS A 127 -1.18 -12.53 15.21
C LYS A 127 0.24 -11.97 15.30
N ALA A 128 1.21 -12.57 14.61
CA ALA A 128 2.59 -12.09 14.58
C ALA A 128 2.67 -10.63 14.07
N ALA A 129 1.99 -10.32 12.96
CA ALA A 129 2.00 -9.00 12.33
C ALA A 129 1.40 -7.88 13.20
N ARG A 130 0.51 -8.21 14.14
CA ARG A 130 -0.16 -7.23 15.03
C ARG A 130 0.55 -7.02 16.36
N THR A 131 1.69 -7.67 16.58
CA THR A 131 2.44 -7.51 17.82
C THR A 131 3.21 -6.19 17.85
N TYR A 132 3.33 -5.62 19.05
CA TYR A 132 4.04 -4.36 19.26
C TYR A 132 5.52 -4.55 19.64
N THR A 133 5.96 -5.80 19.85
CA THR A 133 7.31 -6.11 20.32
C THR A 133 7.90 -7.26 19.53
N GLU A 134 9.20 -7.18 19.26
CA GLU A 134 9.95 -8.23 18.56
C GLU A 134 9.87 -9.57 19.30
N LEU A 135 9.86 -9.56 20.64
CA LEU A 135 9.70 -10.77 21.44
C LEU A 135 8.37 -11.48 21.17
N GLN A 136 7.26 -10.73 21.13
CA GLN A 136 5.94 -11.32 20.84
C GLN A 136 5.84 -11.76 19.38
N TYR A 137 6.41 -10.99 18.46
CA TYR A 137 6.52 -11.38 17.05
C TYR A 137 7.24 -12.72 16.92
N ASN A 138 8.44 -12.85 17.48
CA ASN A 138 9.26 -14.05 17.42
C ASN A 138 8.55 -15.26 18.02
N ARG A 139 7.83 -15.10 19.14
CA ARG A 139 7.03 -16.17 19.74
C ARG A 139 5.94 -16.69 18.79
N HIS A 140 5.22 -15.81 18.10
CA HIS A 140 4.22 -16.24 17.13
C HIS A 140 4.84 -16.83 15.86
N MET A 141 6.04 -16.36 15.46
CA MET A 141 6.78 -16.92 14.33
C MET A 141 7.30 -18.33 14.61
N GLU A 142 7.72 -18.64 15.84
CA GLU A 142 8.10 -20.00 16.27
C GLU A 142 6.93 -20.99 16.22
N GLU A 143 5.69 -20.51 16.31
CA GLU A 143 4.49 -21.32 16.24
C GLU A 143 4.00 -21.61 14.80
N LEU A 144 4.55 -20.93 13.78
CA LEU A 144 4.13 -21.07 12.37
C LEU A 144 4.61 -22.38 11.73
#